data_AF-A0AAW6AY81-F1
#
_entry.id   AF-A0AAW6AY81-F1
#
_cell.length_a   1.000
_cell.length_b   1.000
_cell.length_c   1.000
_cell.angle_alpha   90.00
_cell.angle_beta   90.00
_cell.angle_gamma   90.00
#
_symmetry.space_group_name_H-M   'P 1'
#
loop_
_entity.id
_entity.type
_entity.pdbx_description
1 polymer ?
#
loop_
_entity_poly.entity_id
_entity_poly.type
_entity_poly.pdbx_seq_one_letter_code
_entity_poly.pdbx_strand_id
1 'polypeptide(L)'
;MADGVLLKHGAGFDNSGLTAVPADVKQPIKFLGAGSKEPQQGAMPVIPAITKDMAINERYNIVPGYHGGEDVFRQTGVKTEAGQTIDPGAGGITLNVIGKVLTSNTIIMSVENLRPEVIKDGVPVGDIVGTYQGFPDEE
;
A
#
# COMPACT_ATOMS: atom_id res chain seq x y z
N MET A 1 64.11 -44.11 30.82
CA MET A 1 63.16 -42.99 30.67
C MET A 1 62.11 -43.45 29.68
N ALA A 2 60.84 -43.44 30.07
CA ALA A 2 59.75 -43.84 29.18
C ALA A 2 59.12 -42.57 28.61
N ASP A 3 59.26 -42.37 27.31
CA ASP A 3 58.61 -41.26 26.60
C ASP A 3 57.15 -41.63 26.35
N GLY A 4 56.24 -40.84 26.92
CA GLY A 4 54.80 -40.95 26.66
C GLY A 4 54.39 -40.02 25.53
N VAL A 5 53.79 -40.57 24.47
CA VAL A 5 53.18 -39.78 23.39
C VAL A 5 51.74 -39.42 23.79
N LEU A 6 51.45 -38.11 23.87
CA LEU A 6 50.10 -37.60 24.00
C LEU A 6 49.40 -37.69 22.63
N LEU A 7 48.60 -38.74 22.42
CA LEU A 7 47.69 -38.85 21.29
C LEU A 7 46.48 -37.94 21.52
N LYS A 8 46.55 -36.67 21.08
CA LYS A 8 45.38 -35.79 21.07
C LYS A 8 44.43 -36.22 19.95
N HIS A 9 43.55 -37.17 20.26
CA HIS A 9 42.34 -37.36 19.47
C HIS A 9 41.36 -36.25 19.85
N GLY A 10 41.21 -35.25 18.97
CA GLY A 10 40.17 -34.25 19.14
C GLY A 10 38.81 -34.95 19.22
N ALA A 11 38.03 -34.70 20.29
CA ALA A 11 36.65 -35.16 20.34
C ALA A 11 35.89 -34.50 19.17
N GLY A 12 35.10 -35.30 18.45
CA GLY A 12 34.30 -34.79 17.33
C GLY A 12 33.37 -33.67 17.79
N PHE A 13 33.18 -32.65 16.95
CA PHE A 13 32.21 -31.59 17.19
C PHE A 13 30.79 -32.18 17.27
N ASP A 14 30.10 -31.91 18.38
CA ASP A 14 28.68 -32.21 18.54
C ASP A 14 27.86 -31.02 18.03
N ASN A 15 27.19 -31.22 16.90
CA ASN A 15 26.36 -30.22 16.24
C ASN A 15 24.86 -30.45 16.49
N SER A 16 24.49 -31.36 17.38
CA SER A 16 23.09 -31.70 17.68
C SER A 16 22.27 -30.52 18.22
N GLY A 17 22.92 -29.57 18.88
CA GLY A 17 22.29 -28.35 19.38
C GLY A 17 22.22 -27.19 18.38
N LEU A 18 22.81 -27.32 17.19
CA LEU A 18 22.76 -26.28 16.17
C LEU A 18 21.45 -26.36 15.39
N THR A 19 20.78 -25.21 15.23
CA THR A 19 19.49 -25.13 14.52
C THR A 19 19.57 -24.33 13.22
N ALA A 20 20.59 -23.50 13.03
CA ALA A 20 20.73 -22.67 11.84
C ALA A 20 20.87 -23.54 10.59
N VAL A 21 20.10 -23.23 9.55
CA VAL A 21 20.21 -23.79 8.20
C VAL A 21 20.71 -22.72 7.21
N PRO A 22 21.13 -23.08 5.98
CA PRO A 22 21.64 -22.11 5.02
C PRO A 22 20.71 -20.91 4.77
N ALA A 23 19.39 -21.12 4.79
CA ALA A 23 18.40 -20.06 4.61
C ALA A 23 18.35 -19.03 5.75
N ASP A 24 18.91 -19.33 6.93
CA ASP A 24 18.94 -18.42 8.09
C ASP A 24 20.18 -17.52 8.10
N VAL A 25 21.18 -17.83 7.27
CA VAL A 25 22.49 -17.19 7.29
C VAL A 25 22.71 -16.39 6.01
N LYS A 26 23.11 -15.12 6.16
CA LYS A 26 23.41 -14.20 5.05
C LYS A 26 24.43 -14.78 4.09
N GLN A 27 24.19 -14.68 2.79
CA GLN A 27 25.22 -14.94 1.79
C GLN A 27 26.27 -13.80 1.80
N PRO A 28 27.59 -14.07 1.68
CA PRO A 28 28.24 -15.36 1.55
C PRO A 28 28.91 -15.83 2.86
N ILE A 29 28.24 -15.70 4.01
CA ILE A 29 28.83 -16.10 5.30
C ILE A 29 28.91 -17.63 5.41
N LYS A 30 30.09 -18.14 5.79
CA LYS A 30 30.28 -19.55 6.16
C LYS A 30 29.90 -19.77 7.61
N PHE A 31 29.25 -20.89 7.91
CA PHE A 31 28.80 -21.22 9.25
C PHE A 31 28.79 -22.73 9.50
N LEU A 32 28.85 -23.13 10.77
CA LEU A 32 28.49 -24.48 11.20
C LEU A 32 27.04 -24.45 11.65
N GLY A 33 26.24 -25.41 11.20
CA GLY A 33 24.79 -25.39 11.35
C GLY A 33 24.19 -26.78 11.51
N ALA A 34 22.86 -26.82 11.58
CA ALA A 34 22.11 -28.05 11.66
C ALA A 34 22.48 -29.02 10.51
N GLY A 35 22.53 -30.32 10.81
CA GLY A 35 22.67 -31.36 9.79
C GLY A 35 24.05 -31.53 9.14
N SER A 36 25.05 -30.70 9.49
CA SER A 36 26.42 -30.84 8.96
C SER A 36 27.49 -30.52 10.00
N LYS A 37 28.55 -31.33 10.03
CA LYS A 37 29.79 -31.05 10.78
C LYS A 37 30.81 -30.28 9.95
N GLU A 38 30.57 -30.18 8.64
CA GLU A 38 31.36 -29.39 7.70
C GLU A 38 30.81 -27.97 7.57
N PRO A 39 31.68 -26.97 7.32
CA PRO A 39 31.27 -25.60 7.03
C PRO A 39 30.25 -25.53 5.90
N GLN A 40 29.11 -24.90 6.19
CA GLN A 40 28.04 -24.62 5.24
C GLN A 40 28.13 -23.18 4.75
N GLN A 41 27.47 -22.92 3.63
CA GLN A 41 27.40 -21.59 3.01
C GLN A 41 26.00 -21.01 3.26
N GLY A 42 25.92 -19.82 3.85
CA GLY A 42 24.66 -19.08 3.97
C GLY A 42 24.07 -18.75 2.60
N ALA A 43 22.75 -18.87 2.50
CA ALA A 43 21.97 -18.72 1.28
C ALA A 43 20.94 -17.57 1.35
N MET A 44 20.82 -16.89 2.51
CA MET A 44 19.92 -15.74 2.63
C MET A 44 20.44 -14.56 1.80
N PRO A 45 19.72 -14.11 0.75
CA PRO A 45 20.16 -12.99 -0.06
C PRO A 45 20.25 -11.71 0.76
N VAL A 46 21.28 -10.90 0.52
CA VAL A 46 21.34 -9.54 1.06
C VAL A 46 20.78 -8.60 0.01
N ILE A 47 19.70 -7.91 0.35
CA ILE A 47 19.01 -7.00 -0.55
C ILE A 47 19.60 -5.59 -0.34
N PRO A 48 20.06 -4.91 -1.41
CA PRO A 48 20.55 -3.55 -1.30
C PRO A 48 19.40 -2.60 -0.96
N ALA A 49 19.71 -1.53 -0.24
CA ALA A 49 18.74 -0.49 0.08
C ALA A 49 18.12 0.10 -1.19
N ILE A 50 16.83 0.39 -1.14
CA ILE A 50 16.12 1.00 -2.26
C ILE A 50 15.62 2.40 -1.93
N THR A 51 15.61 3.28 -2.93
CA THR A 51 14.82 4.50 -2.90
C THR A 51 13.85 4.46 -4.06
N LYS A 52 12.55 4.52 -3.77
CA LYS A 52 11.50 4.41 -4.78
C LYS A 52 10.47 5.53 -4.62
N ASP A 53 10.24 6.27 -5.71
CA ASP A 53 9.06 7.10 -5.86
C ASP A 53 7.87 6.22 -6.29
N MET A 54 6.79 6.28 -5.53
CA MET A 54 5.58 5.50 -5.68
C MET A 54 4.48 6.34 -6.32
N ALA A 55 3.79 5.79 -7.32
CA ALA A 55 2.56 6.39 -7.85
C ALA A 55 1.37 6.18 -6.91
N ILE A 56 0.27 6.90 -7.15
CA ILE A 56 -1.00 6.70 -6.41
C ILE A 56 -1.51 5.28 -6.68
N ASN A 57 -1.82 4.54 -5.61
CA ASN A 57 -2.29 3.15 -5.64
C ASN A 57 -1.28 2.13 -6.21
N GLU A 58 -0.01 2.51 -6.39
CA GLU A 58 1.02 1.56 -6.80
C GLU A 58 1.29 0.51 -5.72
N ARG A 59 1.52 -0.74 -6.13
CA ARG A 59 1.94 -1.83 -5.25
C ARG A 59 3.42 -2.13 -5.46
N TYR A 60 4.15 -2.32 -4.37
CA TYR A 60 5.54 -2.76 -4.39
C TYR A 60 5.67 -4.14 -3.75
N ASN A 61 6.29 -5.08 -4.46
CA ASN A 61 6.57 -6.42 -3.95
C ASN A 61 7.95 -6.43 -3.29
N ILE A 62 7.98 -6.60 -1.97
CA ILE A 62 9.23 -6.74 -1.21
C ILE A 62 9.81 -8.13 -1.48
N VAL A 63 11.04 -8.17 -1.99
CA VAL A 63 11.73 -9.44 -2.25
C VAL A 63 12.18 -10.10 -0.94
N PRO A 64 12.08 -11.44 -0.82
CA PRO A 64 12.59 -12.16 0.35
C PRO A 64 14.11 -12.01 0.51
N GLY A 65 14.59 -11.80 1.73
CA GLY A 65 16.01 -11.68 2.05
C GLY A 65 16.27 -10.77 3.24
N TYR A 66 17.54 -10.49 3.50
CA TYR A 66 17.98 -9.57 4.54
C TYR A 66 18.06 -8.14 3.98
N HIS A 67 17.22 -7.25 4.50
CA HIS A 67 17.20 -5.82 4.19
C HIS A 67 17.95 -5.08 5.29
N GLY A 68 19.22 -4.75 5.02
CA GLY A 68 20.13 -4.21 6.03
C GLY A 68 20.33 -2.69 5.99
N GLY A 69 19.77 -2.02 4.98
CA GLY A 69 19.86 -0.56 4.82
C GLY A 69 18.53 0.12 5.08
N GLU A 70 18.50 1.44 4.88
CA GLU A 70 17.29 2.25 4.99
C GLU A 70 16.57 2.29 3.63
N ASP A 71 15.51 1.49 3.51
CA ASP A 71 14.60 1.59 2.38
C ASP A 71 13.74 2.85 2.50
N VAL A 72 13.66 3.61 1.43
CA VAL A 72 12.92 4.86 1.38
C VAL A 72 11.87 4.79 0.28
N PHE A 73 10.61 4.83 0.67
CA PHE A 73 9.49 4.98 -0.25
C PHE A 73 8.94 6.40 -0.14
N ARG A 74 8.91 7.10 -1.27
CA ARG A 74 8.39 8.47 -1.35
C ARG A 74 7.17 8.47 -2.24
N GLN A 75 6.17 9.26 -1.88
CA GLN A 75 5.09 9.59 -2.79
C GLN A 75 5.23 11.06 -3.15
N THR A 76 5.68 11.32 -4.38
CA THR A 76 5.97 12.67 -4.87
C THR A 76 5.02 13.02 -6.01
N GLY A 77 4.75 14.32 -6.20
CA GLY A 77 3.94 14.79 -7.32
C GLY A 77 2.45 14.43 -7.25
N VAL A 78 1.93 14.04 -6.07
CA VAL A 78 0.49 13.89 -5.86
C VAL A 78 -0.17 15.25 -6.04
N LYS A 79 -0.97 15.38 -7.09
CA LYS A 79 -1.73 16.60 -7.34
C LYS A 79 -2.80 16.71 -6.26
N THR A 80 -2.83 17.82 -5.55
CA THR A 80 -3.85 18.12 -4.55
C THR A 80 -4.75 19.23 -5.07
N GLU A 81 -6.00 19.22 -4.61
CA GLU A 81 -6.95 20.30 -4.85
C GLU A 81 -7.83 20.48 -3.61
N ALA A 82 -8.24 21.71 -3.32
CA ALA A 82 -9.27 21.94 -2.32
C ALA A 82 -10.61 21.38 -2.83
N GLY A 83 -11.45 20.93 -1.91
CA GLY A 83 -12.84 20.62 -2.21
C GLY A 83 -13.56 21.84 -2.81
N GLN A 84 -14.41 21.60 -3.80
CA GLN A 84 -15.11 22.64 -4.53
C GLN A 84 -16.51 22.88 -3.94
N THR A 85 -17.01 24.11 -4.05
CA THR A 85 -18.43 24.39 -3.85
C THR A 85 -19.13 24.33 -5.19
N ILE A 86 -20.14 23.48 -5.30
CA ILE A 86 -20.84 23.17 -6.54
C ILE A 86 -22.25 23.70 -6.41
N ASP A 87 -22.60 24.66 -7.27
CA ASP A 87 -23.97 25.14 -7.44
C ASP A 87 -24.62 24.40 -8.62
N PRO A 88 -25.57 23.47 -8.40
CA PRO A 88 -26.09 22.64 -9.48
C PRO A 88 -26.82 23.46 -10.56
N GLY A 89 -26.37 23.33 -11.81
CA GLY A 89 -26.98 23.99 -12.97
C GLY A 89 -27.69 23.02 -13.92
N ALA A 90 -28.50 23.56 -14.82
CA ALA A 90 -29.13 22.80 -15.90
C ALA A 90 -28.05 22.19 -16.82
N GLY A 91 -28.08 20.86 -16.99
CA GLY A 91 -27.12 20.13 -17.84
C GLY A 91 -26.03 19.36 -17.11
N GLY A 92 -26.00 19.39 -15.76
CA GLY A 92 -25.02 18.67 -14.95
C GLY A 92 -23.65 19.36 -14.92
N ILE A 93 -22.85 19.06 -13.89
CA ILE A 93 -21.53 19.64 -13.68
C ILE A 93 -20.50 18.51 -13.58
N THR A 94 -19.46 18.58 -14.41
CA THR A 94 -18.35 17.63 -14.39
C THR A 94 -17.18 18.22 -13.61
N LEU A 95 -16.74 17.51 -12.56
CA LEU A 95 -15.57 17.90 -11.77
C LEU A 95 -14.32 17.22 -12.31
N ASN A 96 -13.27 17.99 -12.59
CA ASN A 96 -11.99 17.44 -13.05
C ASN A 96 -11.08 17.08 -11.86
N VAL A 97 -11.45 16.01 -11.15
CA VAL A 97 -10.74 15.50 -9.95
C VAL A 97 -9.91 14.24 -10.20
N ILE A 98 -9.83 13.77 -11.46
CA ILE A 98 -9.08 12.56 -11.81
C ILE A 98 -7.60 12.74 -11.47
N GLY A 99 -7.05 11.77 -10.73
CA GLY A 99 -5.63 11.75 -10.35
C GLY A 99 -5.25 12.83 -9.33
N LYS A 100 -6.24 13.45 -8.66
CA LYS A 100 -6.03 14.43 -7.60
C LYS A 100 -6.56 13.90 -6.26
N VAL A 101 -5.96 14.37 -5.17
CA VAL A 101 -6.45 14.16 -3.81
C VAL A 101 -7.13 15.44 -3.34
N LEU A 102 -8.39 15.33 -2.91
CA LEU A 102 -9.14 16.44 -2.31
C LEU A 102 -8.72 16.62 -0.85
N THR A 103 -8.28 17.82 -0.49
CA THR A 103 -7.77 18.13 0.85
C THR A 103 -8.81 18.75 1.78
N SER A 104 -10.00 19.05 1.27
CA SER A 104 -11.15 19.53 2.04
C SER A 104 -12.46 18.98 1.49
N ASN A 105 -13.55 19.20 2.23
CA ASN A 105 -14.88 18.78 1.80
C ASN A 105 -15.29 19.48 0.50
N THR A 106 -15.91 18.73 -0.41
CA THR A 106 -16.69 19.27 -1.52
C THR A 106 -18.11 19.53 -1.01
N ILE A 107 -18.62 20.74 -1.24
CA ILE A 107 -19.95 21.16 -0.81
C ILE A 107 -20.83 21.24 -2.04
N ILE A 108 -21.98 20.57 -2.02
CA ILE A 108 -23.00 20.70 -3.06
C ILE A 108 -24.11 21.59 -2.49
N MET A 109 -24.36 22.71 -3.14
CA MET A 109 -25.42 23.65 -2.75
C MET A 109 -26.79 23.04 -2.99
N SER A 110 -27.75 23.40 -2.15
CA SER A 110 -29.16 23.08 -2.39
C SER A 110 -29.67 23.82 -3.62
N VAL A 111 -30.49 23.15 -4.44
CA VAL A 111 -31.18 23.80 -5.56
C VAL A 111 -32.39 24.55 -5.01
N GLU A 112 -32.35 25.89 -5.00
CA GLU A 112 -33.30 26.76 -4.28
C GLU A 112 -34.76 26.70 -4.80
N ASN A 113 -35.04 25.94 -5.85
CA ASN A 113 -36.38 25.77 -6.41
C ASN A 113 -36.72 24.32 -6.75
N LEU A 114 -36.07 23.33 -6.11
CA LEU A 114 -36.44 21.93 -6.29
C LEU A 114 -37.69 21.61 -5.45
N ARG A 115 -38.84 22.16 -5.87
CA ARG A 115 -40.14 21.91 -5.23
C ARG A 115 -41.01 21.02 -6.13
N PRO A 116 -41.85 20.13 -5.57
CA PRO A 116 -42.76 19.29 -6.36
C PRO A 116 -43.59 20.09 -7.37
N GLU A 117 -44.04 21.30 -7.00
CA GLU A 117 -44.99 22.10 -7.79
C GLU A 117 -44.39 22.72 -9.05
N VAL A 118 -43.06 22.69 -9.21
CA VAL A 118 -42.37 23.15 -10.42
C VAL A 118 -41.73 22.01 -11.22
N ILE A 119 -41.92 20.77 -10.77
CA ILE A 119 -41.45 19.56 -11.44
C ILE A 119 -42.66 18.86 -12.06
N LYS A 120 -42.54 18.46 -13.33
CA LYS A 120 -43.59 17.75 -14.06
C LYS A 120 -44.13 16.57 -13.25
N ASP A 121 -45.46 16.44 -13.22
CA ASP A 121 -46.13 15.38 -12.47
C ASP A 121 -45.55 13.98 -12.74
N GLY A 122 -45.27 13.25 -11.66
CA GLY A 122 -44.71 11.90 -11.69
C GLY A 122 -43.23 11.81 -12.08
N VAL A 123 -42.54 12.93 -12.35
CA VAL A 123 -41.10 12.93 -12.64
C VAL A 123 -40.28 13.05 -11.35
N PRO A 124 -39.38 12.10 -11.04
CA PRO A 124 -38.51 12.19 -9.87
C PRO A 124 -37.23 13.00 -10.15
N VAL A 125 -36.82 13.82 -9.18
CA VAL A 125 -35.49 14.45 -9.11
C VAL A 125 -34.95 14.24 -7.69
N GLY A 126 -34.00 13.30 -7.54
CA GLY A 126 -33.58 12.83 -6.22
C GLY A 126 -34.75 12.15 -5.48
N ASP A 127 -35.02 12.60 -4.26
CA ASP A 127 -36.11 12.08 -3.42
C ASP A 127 -37.45 12.84 -3.61
N ILE A 128 -37.50 13.83 -4.52
CA ILE A 128 -38.67 14.68 -4.76
C ILE A 128 -39.38 14.25 -6.04
N VAL A 129 -40.69 13.99 -5.96
CA VAL A 129 -41.55 13.67 -7.11
C VAL A 129 -42.37 14.89 -7.47
N GLY A 130 -42.41 15.23 -8.77
CA GLY A 130 -43.17 16.37 -9.26
C GLY A 130 -44.68 16.22 -9.17
N THR A 131 -45.37 17.35 -9.05
CA THR A 131 -46.84 17.50 -9.01
C THR A 131 -47.36 18.52 -10.03
N TYR A 132 -46.48 19.16 -10.81
CA TYR A 132 -46.88 20.17 -11.79
C TYR A 132 -47.62 19.53 -12.98
N GLN A 133 -48.91 19.81 -13.08
CA GLN A 133 -49.79 19.30 -14.14
C GLN A 133 -49.86 20.21 -15.39
N GLY A 134 -49.23 21.38 -15.37
CA GLY A 134 -49.25 22.30 -16.52
C GLY A 134 -50.48 23.19 -16.65
N PHE A 135 -51.21 23.44 -15.56
CA PHE A 135 -52.26 24.45 -15.50
C PHE A 135 -51.67 25.76 -14.95
N PRO A 136 -51.18 26.70 -15.78
CA PRO A 136 -51.01 28.05 -15.30
C PRO A 136 -52.40 28.60 -14.96
N ASP A 137 -52.59 29.05 -13.73
CA ASP A 137 -53.79 29.81 -13.36
C ASP A 137 -53.87 31.01 -14.32
N GLU A 138 -54.96 31.09 -15.10
CA GLU A 138 -55.22 32.22 -15.98
C GLU A 138 -55.46 33.47 -15.10
N GLU A 139 -54.54 34.43 -15.17
CA GLU A 139 -54.67 35.76 -14.55
C GLU A 139 -55.54 36.69 -15.39
#